data_AF-A0A9D6MC29-F1
#
_entry.id   AF-A0A9D6MC29-F1
#
_cell.length_a   1.000
_cell.length_b   1.000
_cell.length_c   1.000
_cell.angle_alpha   90.00
_cell.angle_beta   90.00
_cell.angle_gamma   90.00
#
_symmetry.space_group_name_H-M   'P 1'
#
loop_
_entity.id
_entity.type
_entity.pdbx_description
1 polymer ?
#
loop_
_entity_poly.entity_id
_entity_poly.type
_entity_poly.pdbx_seq_one_letter_code
_entity_poly.pdbx_strand_id
1 'polypeptide(L)'
;MKPHRHPPFLLLPSAFILLSLACAVLTGPYLAPPATATLLPSPTATLPASTVNPNPSTSLPSTSSPRLPSPTAPPQSPAANSLADVWLEPSDIITHPDAALYSGDQVSFEVLAHSYKSVDGLPVTIYRETLGGEIIAKGQYEQSGLAGREQATFYWAWDTAGLVGPQPIVVALDPAHEVLNDDPDLTNNVITVTLQLLPANDRPQPEPEAGWTSDETDCCVFYYITHTAAERDLARIESTADHELRAVEERLGVRQRKKLRFTLLSRLLGHGGFASETISITYIDRDYAGGDLPQVFRHEATHILDRQLADLRPTLLTEGLAVYTAGGHFKVENLEARAAALVALGRYISLAQLADDFYPSQHETGYLEGGAFIDYLVKTYGWDAFKTFYGSFRQAPSDSAMLDGALQLNFGKNLAAIESDWLARLRAVPTDAAQIADLRDSVAFYDTVRRYQQLMDPSAFYADAWLPDTEQMRERGIVADYVRHPDAPENVALETMLVEASGAIAAGDFARAEWLIASVNAVLGTGVTGANAFADPLAAQYLAVVQSAEAEGYEPQHISLNGPIAHVAAIGDWPTIAQLTFTQSGGEWQLSSN
;
A
#
# COMPACT_ATOMS: atom_id res chain seq x y z
N MET A 1 -44.40 1.36 -54.52
CA MET A 1 -45.74 1.99 -54.31
C MET A 1 -45.69 2.78 -53.02
N LYS A 2 -45.94 4.08 -53.13
CA LYS A 2 -46.04 5.10 -52.07
C LYS A 2 -47.56 5.23 -51.72
N PRO A 3 -48.02 6.09 -50.79
CA PRO A 3 -48.04 5.96 -49.32
C PRO A 3 -49.44 6.36 -48.72
N HIS A 4 -49.58 6.48 -47.41
CA HIS A 4 -50.55 7.39 -46.76
C HIS A 4 -49.86 8.01 -45.53
N ARG A 5 -49.40 9.27 -45.56
CA ARG A 5 -50.09 10.59 -45.42
C ARG A 5 -50.54 10.93 -43.98
N HIS A 6 -49.68 11.71 -43.31
CA HIS A 6 -49.92 12.75 -42.28
C HIS A 6 -50.98 13.82 -42.71
N PRO A 7 -51.26 14.96 -42.01
CA PRO A 7 -50.73 15.58 -40.74
C PRO A 7 -51.88 16.25 -39.87
N PRO A 8 -51.77 17.49 -39.30
CA PRO A 8 -51.29 17.89 -37.96
C PRO A 8 -52.25 18.88 -37.22
N PHE A 9 -51.73 19.64 -36.24
CA PHE A 9 -52.17 20.93 -35.62
C PHE A 9 -52.25 20.83 -34.07
N LEU A 10 -51.90 21.79 -33.22
CA LEU A 10 -51.72 23.25 -33.31
C LEU A 10 -50.88 23.77 -32.12
N LEU A 11 -50.32 24.97 -32.29
CA LEU A 11 -49.46 25.78 -31.40
C LEU A 11 -50.19 26.46 -30.22
N LEU A 12 -49.48 26.64 -29.08
CA LEU A 12 -49.34 27.80 -28.12
C LEU A 12 -50.58 28.66 -27.72
N PRO A 13 -50.53 29.60 -26.72
CA PRO A 13 -49.55 29.93 -25.67
C PRO A 13 -50.20 30.05 -24.26
N SER A 14 -49.44 30.34 -23.20
CA SER A 14 -49.78 31.38 -22.19
C SER A 14 -48.77 31.42 -21.03
N ALA A 15 -48.17 32.60 -20.86
CA ALA A 15 -47.43 33.01 -19.69
C ALA A 15 -48.41 33.47 -18.60
N PHE A 16 -48.09 33.21 -17.32
CA PHE A 16 -48.55 34.03 -16.20
C PHE A 16 -47.44 34.18 -15.16
N ILE A 17 -47.28 35.43 -14.75
CA ILE A 17 -46.30 35.99 -13.81
C ILE A 17 -47.02 36.21 -12.45
N LEU A 18 -46.22 36.28 -11.38
CA LEU A 18 -46.41 36.87 -10.03
C LEU A 18 -46.63 35.87 -8.88
N LEU A 19 -45.69 35.73 -7.94
CA LEU A 19 -45.32 36.61 -6.79
C LEU A 19 -46.27 36.47 -5.59
N SER A 20 -45.78 35.86 -4.51
CA SER A 20 -46.21 36.19 -3.15
C SER A 20 -45.12 35.85 -2.13
N LEU A 21 -44.53 36.92 -1.59
CA LEU A 21 -43.84 37.01 -0.30
C LEU A 21 -44.78 36.66 0.86
N ALA A 22 -44.23 36.02 1.91
CA ALA A 22 -44.39 36.37 3.33
C ALA A 22 -43.41 35.49 4.13
N CYS A 23 -42.28 35.99 4.65
CA CYS A 23 -42.15 36.74 5.91
C CYS A 23 -42.93 36.14 7.09
N ALA A 24 -42.24 35.35 7.91
CA ALA A 24 -42.47 35.32 9.35
C ALA A 24 -41.11 35.29 10.06
N VAL A 25 -40.74 36.47 10.55
CA VAL A 25 -39.69 36.71 11.53
C VAL A 25 -40.19 36.23 12.88
N LEU A 26 -39.44 35.37 13.56
CA LEU A 26 -39.41 35.32 15.01
C LEU A 26 -37.96 35.17 15.48
N THR A 27 -37.65 36.02 16.44
CA THR A 27 -36.33 36.45 16.90
C THR A 27 -35.84 35.62 18.08
N GLY A 28 -34.60 35.11 17.97
CA GLY A 28 -33.58 35.00 19.03
C GLY A 28 -33.60 33.77 19.96
N PRO A 29 -32.51 33.51 20.71
CA PRO A 29 -31.22 34.23 20.74
C PRO A 29 -30.00 33.40 20.26
N TYR A 30 -28.98 34.16 19.88
CA TYR A 30 -27.56 33.83 19.76
C TYR A 30 -27.08 32.55 20.49
N LEU A 31 -26.56 31.59 19.72
CA LEU A 31 -25.48 30.70 20.18
C LEU A 31 -24.16 31.28 19.68
N ALA A 32 -23.25 31.48 20.63
CA ALA A 32 -21.92 32.05 20.48
C ALA A 32 -21.03 31.22 19.53
N PRO A 33 -19.98 31.82 18.94
CA PRO A 33 -18.96 31.06 18.22
C PRO A 33 -18.23 30.09 19.18
N PRO A 34 -17.69 28.96 18.68
CA PRO A 34 -16.90 28.06 19.51
C PRO A 34 -15.70 28.82 20.08
N ALA A 35 -15.52 28.67 21.39
CA ALA A 35 -14.45 29.31 22.15
C ALA A 35 -13.08 28.89 21.61
N THR A 36 -12.23 29.90 21.40
CA THR A 36 -10.79 29.78 21.27
C THR A 36 -10.25 28.90 22.40
N ALA A 37 -9.61 27.78 22.05
CA ALA A 37 -8.88 26.96 23.00
C ALA A 37 -7.82 27.83 23.69
N THR A 38 -8.06 28.12 24.96
CA THR A 38 -7.12 28.86 25.80
C THR A 38 -6.11 27.85 26.33
N LEU A 39 -4.85 27.97 25.92
CA LEU A 39 -3.75 27.21 26.47
C LEU A 39 -3.70 27.43 27.99
N LEU A 40 -3.86 26.36 28.77
CA LEU A 40 -3.57 26.37 30.19
C LEU A 40 -2.05 26.55 30.38
N PRO A 41 -1.60 27.42 31.31
CA PRO A 41 -0.19 27.54 31.62
C PRO A 41 0.30 26.27 32.33
N SER A 42 1.36 25.66 31.80
CA SER A 42 2.08 24.57 32.44
C SER A 42 2.55 24.99 33.85
N PRO A 43 2.35 24.16 34.89
CA PRO A 43 2.91 24.44 36.20
C PRO A 43 4.44 24.34 36.13
N THR A 44 5.11 25.47 36.36
CA THR A 44 6.55 25.53 36.60
C THR A 44 6.87 24.83 37.92
N ALA A 45 7.36 23.59 37.84
CA ALA A 45 8.01 22.93 38.97
C ALA A 45 9.47 23.39 39.04
N THR A 46 9.74 24.32 39.94
CA THR A 46 11.09 24.79 40.28
C THR A 46 11.79 23.69 41.10
N LEU A 47 12.76 23.00 40.52
CA LEU A 47 13.68 22.14 41.26
C LEU A 47 14.79 23.00 41.92
N PRO A 48 15.18 22.72 43.17
CA PRO A 48 16.24 23.47 43.85
C PRO A 48 17.62 23.14 43.26
N ALA A 49 18.43 24.18 43.09
CA ALA A 49 19.81 24.10 42.66
C ALA A 49 20.66 23.34 43.70
N SER A 50 21.17 22.18 43.31
CA SER A 50 22.27 21.51 44.00
C SER A 50 23.59 22.03 43.45
N THR A 51 24.31 22.78 44.29
CA THR A 51 25.71 23.17 44.11
C THR A 51 26.61 21.94 44.17
N VAL A 52 27.35 21.65 43.08
CA VAL A 52 28.49 20.74 43.10
C VAL A 52 29.74 21.47 42.63
N ASN A 53 30.76 21.40 43.49
CA ASN A 53 32.08 22.00 43.39
C ASN A 53 32.93 21.33 42.28
N PRO A 54 33.89 22.02 41.63
CA PRO A 54 34.64 21.48 40.50
C PRO A 54 35.98 20.86 40.96
N ASN A 55 36.31 19.64 40.51
CA ASN A 55 37.69 19.20 40.21
C ASN A 55 37.73 17.81 39.52
N PRO A 56 38.87 17.36 38.96
CA PRO A 56 39.25 17.66 37.58
C PRO A 56 39.35 16.41 36.69
N SER A 57 39.27 16.68 35.38
CA SER A 57 39.91 15.96 34.27
C SER A 57 40.19 14.46 34.44
N THR A 58 39.32 13.64 33.87
CA THR A 58 39.70 12.31 33.38
C THR A 58 39.29 12.23 31.91
N SER A 59 40.28 12.07 31.04
CA SER A 59 40.12 11.94 29.60
C SER A 59 39.29 10.70 29.27
N LEU A 60 38.12 10.90 28.66
CA LEU A 60 37.34 9.84 28.02
C LEU A 60 37.98 9.46 26.67
N PRO A 61 38.13 8.16 26.37
CA PRO A 61 38.58 7.71 25.06
C PRO A 61 37.50 7.94 24.02
N SER A 62 37.91 8.32 22.82
CA SER A 62 37.05 8.49 21.64
C SER A 62 36.26 7.21 21.35
N THR A 63 34.97 7.20 21.64
CA THR A 63 34.04 6.17 21.19
C THR A 63 33.66 6.46 19.74
N SER A 64 34.15 5.60 18.85
CA SER A 64 33.69 5.47 17.46
C SER A 64 32.18 5.25 17.41
N SER A 65 31.47 6.04 16.60
CA SER A 65 30.07 5.78 16.24
C SER A 65 29.90 4.34 15.75
N PRO A 66 28.82 3.64 16.13
CA PRO A 66 28.53 2.32 15.58
C PRO A 66 28.21 2.49 14.09
N ARG A 67 29.00 1.84 13.22
CA ARG A 67 28.61 1.62 11.83
C ARG A 67 27.34 0.78 11.84
N LEU A 68 26.28 1.27 11.20
CA LEU A 68 25.18 0.41 10.77
C LEU A 68 25.75 -0.72 9.89
N PRO A 69 25.23 -1.95 10.01
CA PRO A 69 25.67 -3.06 9.17
C PRO A 69 25.41 -2.73 7.70
N SER A 70 26.41 -3.00 6.86
CA SER A 70 26.22 -3.06 5.41
C SER A 70 25.15 -4.12 5.09
N PRO A 71 24.37 -3.94 4.00
CA PRO A 71 23.35 -4.90 3.59
C PRO A 71 23.99 -6.29 3.51
N THR A 72 23.42 -7.22 4.28
CA THR A 72 23.86 -8.62 4.28
C THR A 72 23.48 -9.19 2.92
N ALA A 73 24.47 -9.68 2.17
CA ALA A 73 24.22 -10.40 0.93
C ALA A 73 23.23 -11.55 1.22
N PRO A 74 22.27 -11.82 0.30
CA PRO A 74 21.27 -12.85 0.51
C PRO A 74 21.94 -14.21 0.79
N PRO A 75 21.29 -15.09 1.59
CA PRO A 75 21.83 -16.40 1.91
C PRO A 75 22.14 -17.16 0.62
N GLN A 76 23.33 -17.77 0.55
CA GLN A 76 23.72 -18.62 -0.56
C GLN A 76 22.77 -19.83 -0.62
N SER A 77 22.05 -19.95 -1.74
CA SER A 77 21.23 -21.10 -2.10
C SER A 77 22.00 -22.42 -1.97
N PRO A 78 21.29 -23.55 -1.73
CA PRO A 78 21.88 -24.87 -1.84
C PRO A 78 22.54 -25.07 -3.21
N ALA A 79 23.58 -25.91 -3.25
CA ALA A 79 24.43 -26.13 -4.41
C ALA A 79 23.63 -26.32 -5.72
N ALA A 80 23.72 -25.33 -6.61
CA ALA A 80 23.22 -25.37 -7.98
C ALA A 80 23.92 -26.51 -8.74
N ASN A 81 23.17 -27.58 -9.01
CA ASN A 81 23.52 -28.50 -10.07
C ASN A 81 22.85 -28.00 -11.36
N SER A 82 23.69 -27.80 -12.39
CA SER A 82 23.45 -27.20 -13.73
C SER A 82 22.90 -25.77 -13.79
N LEU A 83 23.81 -24.81 -13.95
CA LEU A 83 23.57 -23.40 -14.32
C LEU A 83 22.88 -23.19 -15.68
N ALA A 84 22.33 -24.24 -16.30
CA ALA A 84 21.77 -24.22 -17.65
C ALA A 84 20.44 -24.99 -17.69
N ASP A 85 19.55 -24.75 -16.73
CA ASP A 85 18.32 -25.51 -16.56
C ASP A 85 17.16 -24.61 -16.14
N VAL A 86 15.94 -25.04 -16.44
CA VAL A 86 14.68 -24.44 -15.97
C VAL A 86 14.00 -25.48 -15.09
N TRP A 87 13.46 -25.11 -13.93
CA TRP A 87 12.80 -26.09 -13.07
C TRP A 87 11.73 -25.46 -12.16
N LEU A 88 10.89 -26.33 -11.59
CA LEU A 88 9.86 -25.99 -10.61
C LEU A 88 10.11 -26.62 -9.24
N GLU A 89 9.75 -25.89 -8.19
CA GLU A 89 9.60 -26.34 -6.82
C GLU A 89 8.16 -26.12 -6.33
N PRO A 90 7.69 -26.81 -5.27
CA PRO A 90 6.29 -26.66 -4.83
C PRO A 90 5.92 -25.22 -4.43
N SER A 91 6.89 -24.46 -3.92
CA SER A 91 6.74 -23.04 -3.56
C SER A 91 6.56 -22.11 -4.75
N ASP A 92 6.86 -22.58 -5.97
CA ASP A 92 6.69 -21.79 -7.19
C ASP A 92 5.23 -21.76 -7.66
N ILE A 93 4.37 -22.59 -7.08
CA ILE A 93 2.95 -22.66 -7.41
C ILE A 93 2.17 -21.91 -6.32
N ILE A 94 1.83 -20.66 -6.62
CA ILE A 94 1.04 -19.80 -5.73
C ILE A 94 -0.42 -19.85 -6.19
N THR A 95 -1.34 -19.95 -5.24
CA THR A 95 -2.79 -19.99 -5.53
C THR A 95 -3.50 -18.85 -4.86
N HIS A 96 -4.50 -18.29 -5.56
CA HIS A 96 -5.41 -17.29 -5.01
C HIS A 96 -6.85 -17.80 -5.04
N PRO A 97 -7.70 -17.44 -4.06
CA PRO A 97 -7.43 -16.55 -2.92
C PRO A 97 -6.39 -17.15 -1.96
N ASP A 98 -5.67 -16.28 -1.25
CA ASP A 98 -4.68 -16.70 -0.25
C ASP A 98 -5.34 -17.43 0.93
N ALA A 99 -4.48 -17.99 1.81
CA ALA A 99 -4.84 -18.83 2.94
C ALA A 99 -5.48 -20.16 2.49
N ALA A 100 -6.45 -20.68 3.25
CA ALA A 100 -7.09 -21.95 2.93
C ALA A 100 -8.02 -21.82 1.71
N LEU A 101 -8.05 -22.87 0.89
CA LEU A 101 -8.99 -23.00 -0.23
C LEU A 101 -10.22 -23.79 0.20
N TYR A 102 -11.38 -23.40 -0.30
CA TYR A 102 -12.68 -23.99 0.02
C TYR A 102 -13.38 -24.46 -1.26
N SER A 103 -14.34 -25.37 -1.09
CA SER A 103 -15.22 -25.79 -2.17
C SER A 103 -16.04 -24.60 -2.70
N GLY A 104 -16.03 -24.41 -4.02
CA GLY A 104 -16.73 -23.30 -4.70
C GLY A 104 -15.89 -22.03 -4.86
N ASP A 105 -14.60 -22.08 -4.55
CA ASP A 105 -13.67 -21.02 -4.90
C ASP A 105 -13.38 -21.03 -6.39
N GLN A 106 -13.09 -19.84 -6.93
CA GLN A 106 -12.59 -19.65 -8.28
C GLN A 106 -11.08 -19.43 -8.16
N VAL A 107 -10.29 -20.49 -8.30
CA VAL A 107 -8.86 -20.47 -7.97
C VAL A 107 -8.05 -19.91 -9.13
N SER A 108 -7.20 -18.94 -8.81
CA SER A 108 -6.15 -18.44 -9.70
C SER A 108 -4.81 -19.09 -9.38
N PHE A 109 -3.91 -19.13 -10.37
CA PHE A 109 -2.56 -19.64 -10.20
C PHE A 109 -1.53 -18.62 -10.68
N GLU A 110 -0.48 -18.43 -9.90
CA GLU A 110 0.78 -17.88 -10.37
C GLU A 110 1.81 -19.00 -10.38
N VAL A 111 2.48 -19.18 -11.51
CA VAL A 111 3.55 -20.17 -11.68
C VAL A 111 4.85 -19.40 -11.89
N LEU A 112 5.73 -19.49 -10.90
CA LEU A 112 7.11 -19.03 -10.98
C LEU A 112 7.99 -20.16 -11.52
N ALA A 113 9.18 -19.85 -12.02
CA ALA A 113 10.15 -20.87 -12.39
C ALA A 113 11.55 -20.38 -12.06
N HIS A 114 12.40 -21.32 -11.69
CA HIS A 114 13.81 -21.05 -11.60
C HIS A 114 14.45 -21.13 -12.98
N SER A 115 15.26 -20.12 -13.33
CA SER A 115 16.08 -20.14 -14.54
C SER A 115 17.27 -19.19 -14.40
N TYR A 116 18.31 -19.45 -15.21
CA TYR A 116 19.47 -18.59 -15.36
C TYR A 116 19.32 -17.59 -16.53
N LYS A 117 18.28 -17.77 -17.36
CA LYS A 117 17.91 -16.90 -18.48
C LYS A 117 16.44 -16.52 -18.36
N SER A 118 16.04 -15.55 -19.17
CA SER A 118 14.63 -15.19 -19.29
C SER A 118 13.81 -16.41 -19.74
N VAL A 119 12.68 -16.64 -19.09
CA VAL A 119 11.66 -17.63 -19.43
C VAL A 119 10.47 -17.00 -20.16
N ASP A 120 10.56 -15.73 -20.59
CA ASP A 120 9.50 -15.06 -21.35
C ASP A 120 9.04 -15.90 -22.56
N GLY A 121 7.72 -16.07 -22.68
CA GLY A 121 7.08 -16.90 -23.70
C GLY A 121 7.15 -18.41 -23.47
N LEU A 122 7.76 -18.91 -22.39
CA LEU A 122 7.79 -20.35 -22.07
C LEU A 122 6.36 -20.85 -21.81
N PRO A 123 5.88 -21.90 -22.52
CA PRO A 123 4.52 -22.40 -22.30
C PRO A 123 4.36 -23.10 -20.94
N VAL A 124 3.20 -22.92 -20.31
CA VAL A 124 2.82 -23.61 -19.06
C VAL A 124 1.45 -24.23 -19.21
N THR A 125 1.27 -25.45 -18.69
CA THR A 125 -0.04 -26.10 -18.60
C THR A 125 -0.26 -26.68 -17.21
N ILE A 126 -1.44 -26.42 -16.66
CA ILE A 126 -1.90 -26.93 -15.36
C ILE A 126 -2.95 -28.01 -15.64
N TYR A 127 -2.72 -29.21 -15.09
CA TYR A 127 -3.60 -30.36 -15.19
C TYR A 127 -4.17 -30.75 -13.84
N ARG A 128 -5.35 -31.34 -13.88
CA ARG A 128 -5.97 -31.99 -12.74
C ARG A 128 -5.51 -33.45 -12.64
N GLU A 129 -5.22 -33.89 -11.43
CA GLU A 129 -4.84 -35.25 -11.02
C GLU A 129 -3.52 -35.79 -11.59
N THR A 130 -3.34 -35.77 -12.91
CA THR A 130 -2.19 -36.38 -13.59
C THR A 130 -1.76 -35.58 -14.82
N LEU A 131 -0.49 -35.72 -15.22
CA LEU A 131 0.02 -35.12 -16.47
C LEU A 131 -0.77 -35.64 -17.68
N GLY A 132 -1.30 -34.73 -18.49
CA GLY A 132 -2.16 -35.07 -19.63
C GLY A 132 -3.62 -35.38 -19.25
N GLY A 133 -4.01 -35.15 -17.99
CA GLY A 133 -5.39 -35.20 -17.51
C GLY A 133 -6.24 -34.02 -18.00
N GLU A 134 -7.29 -33.68 -17.24
CA GLU A 134 -8.10 -32.49 -17.49
C GLU A 134 -7.22 -31.23 -17.41
N ILE A 135 -7.20 -30.42 -18.47
CA ILE A 135 -6.48 -29.15 -18.46
C ILE A 135 -7.32 -28.14 -17.69
N ILE A 136 -6.75 -27.64 -16.59
CA ILE A 136 -7.31 -26.53 -15.81
C ILE A 136 -6.97 -25.21 -16.51
N ALA A 137 -5.70 -25.02 -16.87
CA ALA A 137 -5.23 -23.78 -17.48
C ALA A 137 -4.06 -24.04 -18.44
N LYS A 138 -3.93 -23.18 -19.45
CA LYS A 138 -2.80 -23.18 -20.38
C LYS A 138 -2.46 -21.75 -20.80
N GLY A 139 -1.18 -21.44 -20.83
CA GLY A 139 -0.68 -20.10 -21.17
C GLY A 139 0.83 -20.11 -21.30
N GLN A 140 1.47 -18.99 -21.02
CA GLN A 140 2.91 -18.79 -21.14
C GLN A 140 3.41 -17.80 -20.09
N TYR A 141 4.71 -17.79 -19.85
CA TYR A 141 5.36 -16.77 -19.03
C TYR A 141 5.36 -15.42 -19.73
N GLU A 142 5.12 -14.37 -18.96
CA GLU A 142 5.18 -12.98 -19.38
C GLU A 142 5.80 -12.16 -18.23
N GLN A 143 6.24 -10.93 -18.51
CA GLN A 143 6.65 -9.99 -17.47
C GLN A 143 5.43 -9.45 -16.74
N SER A 144 5.44 -9.54 -15.41
CA SER A 144 4.36 -9.09 -14.51
C SER A 144 4.90 -8.15 -13.43
N GLY A 145 4.01 -7.33 -12.87
CA GLY A 145 4.34 -6.41 -11.78
C GLY A 145 5.27 -5.24 -12.18
N LEU A 146 5.57 -4.39 -11.21
CA LEU A 146 6.48 -3.25 -11.35
C LEU A 146 7.94 -3.67 -11.43
N ALA A 147 8.28 -4.84 -10.88
CA ALA A 147 9.62 -5.42 -10.95
C ALA A 147 9.87 -6.21 -12.24
N GLY A 148 8.85 -6.41 -13.08
CA GLY A 148 8.97 -7.22 -14.30
C GLY A 148 9.26 -8.69 -14.00
N ARG A 149 8.66 -9.23 -12.92
CA ARG A 149 8.78 -10.64 -12.53
C ARG A 149 8.23 -11.52 -13.65
N GLU A 150 9.04 -12.46 -14.12
CA GLU A 150 8.60 -13.42 -15.13
C GLU A 150 7.74 -14.50 -14.48
N GLN A 151 6.48 -14.58 -14.86
CA GLN A 151 5.53 -15.56 -14.33
C GLN A 151 4.47 -15.94 -15.35
N ALA A 152 3.87 -17.11 -15.21
CA ALA A 152 2.61 -17.45 -15.88
C ALA A 152 1.44 -17.25 -14.90
N THR A 153 0.47 -16.41 -15.27
CA THR A 153 -0.68 -16.07 -14.42
C THR A 153 -1.98 -16.57 -15.03
N PHE A 154 -2.78 -17.27 -14.23
CA PHE A 154 -4.04 -17.85 -14.65
C PHE A 154 -5.16 -17.38 -13.73
N TYR A 155 -5.87 -16.32 -14.12
CA TYR A 155 -6.94 -15.75 -13.31
C TYR A 155 -8.18 -16.65 -13.28
N TRP A 156 -8.57 -17.08 -12.07
CA TRP A 156 -9.80 -17.80 -11.76
C TRP A 156 -10.08 -18.97 -12.71
N ALA A 157 -9.03 -19.75 -12.96
CA ALA A 157 -9.00 -20.79 -13.97
C ALA A 157 -9.64 -22.10 -13.49
N TRP A 158 -9.84 -22.27 -12.18
CA TRP A 158 -10.39 -23.50 -11.62
C TRP A 158 -11.56 -23.25 -10.69
N ASP A 159 -12.73 -23.76 -11.06
CA ASP A 159 -13.91 -23.80 -10.19
C ASP A 159 -13.86 -25.05 -9.30
N THR A 160 -13.77 -24.86 -7.99
CA THR A 160 -13.69 -25.96 -7.01
C THR A 160 -15.06 -26.41 -6.49
N ALA A 161 -16.16 -25.96 -7.07
CA ALA A 161 -17.51 -26.29 -6.63
C ALA A 161 -17.74 -27.81 -6.53
N GLY A 162 -18.18 -28.26 -5.35
CA GLY A 162 -18.46 -29.67 -5.07
C GLY A 162 -17.22 -30.53 -4.80
N LEU A 163 -16.01 -29.95 -4.84
CA LEU A 163 -14.77 -30.62 -4.49
C LEU A 163 -14.40 -30.36 -3.03
N VAL A 164 -13.95 -31.40 -2.33
CA VAL A 164 -13.45 -31.34 -0.95
C VAL A 164 -12.31 -32.34 -0.78
N GLY A 165 -11.43 -32.11 0.19
CA GLY A 165 -10.29 -32.98 0.44
C GLY A 165 -9.07 -32.66 -0.43
N PRO A 166 -8.06 -33.53 -0.43
CA PRO A 166 -6.84 -33.33 -1.20
C PRO A 166 -7.11 -33.41 -2.71
N GLN A 167 -6.66 -32.40 -3.45
CA GLN A 167 -6.74 -32.32 -4.91
C GLN A 167 -5.32 -32.26 -5.50
N PRO A 168 -4.85 -33.31 -6.18
CA PRO A 168 -3.58 -33.26 -6.89
C PRO A 168 -3.69 -32.39 -8.14
N ILE A 169 -2.79 -31.41 -8.25
CA ILE A 169 -2.62 -30.51 -9.39
C ILE A 169 -1.23 -30.73 -9.96
N VAL A 170 -1.15 -30.94 -11.27
CA VAL A 170 0.13 -31.14 -11.97
C VAL A 170 0.42 -29.92 -12.82
N VAL A 171 1.56 -29.28 -12.60
CA VAL A 171 2.03 -28.14 -13.40
C VAL A 171 3.20 -28.60 -14.26
N ALA A 172 3.15 -28.27 -15.55
CA ALA A 172 4.18 -28.64 -16.51
C ALA A 172 4.66 -27.42 -17.32
N LEU A 173 5.97 -27.20 -17.32
CA LEU A 173 6.66 -26.28 -18.22
C LEU A 173 6.92 -26.97 -19.56
N ASP A 174 6.73 -26.22 -20.66
CA ASP A 174 6.93 -26.66 -22.04
C ASP A 174 6.51 -28.13 -22.31
N PRO A 175 5.23 -28.50 -22.06
CA PRO A 175 4.80 -29.89 -22.15
C PRO A 175 4.93 -30.47 -23.57
N ALA A 176 5.06 -29.61 -24.59
CA ALA A 176 5.25 -29.98 -25.99
C ALA A 176 6.73 -30.08 -26.39
N HIS A 177 7.67 -29.70 -25.51
CA HIS A 177 9.10 -29.74 -25.75
C HIS A 177 9.54 -28.87 -26.94
N GLU A 178 8.91 -27.71 -27.10
CA GLU A 178 9.10 -26.81 -28.24
C GLU A 178 10.24 -25.80 -28.02
N VAL A 179 10.64 -25.55 -26.78
CA VAL A 179 11.62 -24.52 -26.36
C VAL A 179 12.92 -25.17 -25.85
N LEU A 180 13.42 -26.20 -26.54
CA LEU A 180 14.51 -27.08 -26.05
C LEU A 180 15.94 -26.77 -26.55
N ASN A 181 16.34 -25.50 -26.58
CA ASN A 181 17.76 -25.20 -26.57
C ASN A 181 18.08 -24.71 -25.14
N ASP A 182 18.79 -25.53 -24.36
CA ASP A 182 19.26 -25.28 -22.98
C ASP A 182 18.35 -25.68 -21.80
N ASP A 183 17.64 -26.81 -21.91
CA ASP A 183 16.96 -27.49 -20.80
C ASP A 183 17.32 -28.99 -20.84
N PRO A 184 18.32 -29.42 -20.05
CA PRO A 184 18.84 -30.79 -20.09
C PRO A 184 18.04 -31.78 -19.24
N ASP A 185 17.20 -31.35 -18.29
CA ASP A 185 16.47 -32.24 -17.36
C ASP A 185 14.96 -32.00 -17.37
N LEU A 186 14.29 -32.54 -18.37
CA LEU A 186 12.83 -32.48 -18.53
C LEU A 186 12.04 -33.05 -17.34
N THR A 187 12.66 -33.75 -16.40
CA THR A 187 11.97 -34.36 -15.26
C THR A 187 11.67 -33.35 -14.14
N ASN A 188 12.36 -32.21 -14.11
CA ASN A 188 12.15 -31.15 -13.12
C ASN A 188 11.22 -30.02 -13.61
N ASN A 189 10.77 -30.10 -14.87
CA ASN A 189 9.76 -29.23 -15.47
C ASN A 189 8.32 -29.56 -15.07
N VAL A 190 8.13 -30.69 -14.40
CA VAL A 190 6.80 -31.17 -14.01
C VAL A 190 6.77 -31.38 -12.51
N ILE A 191 5.83 -30.73 -11.84
CA ILE A 191 5.61 -30.91 -10.41
C ILE A 191 4.16 -31.23 -10.12
N THR A 192 3.93 -32.00 -9.06
CA THR A 192 2.61 -32.23 -8.50
C THR A 192 2.50 -31.57 -7.13
N VAL A 193 1.56 -30.64 -7.01
CA VAL A 193 1.18 -30.04 -5.72
C VAL A 193 -0.18 -30.60 -5.30
N THR A 194 -0.38 -30.83 -4.00
CA THR A 194 -1.68 -31.27 -3.49
C THR A 194 -2.33 -30.12 -2.75
N LEU A 195 -3.41 -29.59 -3.31
CA LEU A 195 -4.20 -28.53 -2.70
C LEU A 195 -5.26 -29.12 -1.80
N GLN A 196 -5.34 -28.66 -0.56
CA GLN A 196 -6.35 -29.11 0.38
C GLN A 196 -7.59 -28.20 0.27
N LEU A 197 -8.71 -28.77 -0.16
CA LEU A 197 -9.98 -28.05 -0.21
C LEU A 197 -10.83 -28.34 1.03
N LEU A 198 -11.24 -27.29 1.72
CA LEU A 198 -12.15 -27.35 2.87
C LEU A 198 -13.62 -27.25 2.42
N PRO A 199 -14.58 -27.72 3.23
CA PRO A 199 -16.02 -27.55 2.96
C PRO A 199 -16.42 -26.08 2.81
N ALA A 200 -17.33 -25.77 1.88
CA ALA A 200 -17.81 -24.39 1.65
C ALA A 200 -18.38 -23.69 2.89
N ASN A 201 -18.97 -24.44 3.82
CA ASN A 201 -19.55 -23.92 5.06
C ASN A 201 -18.52 -23.55 6.13
N ASP A 202 -17.25 -23.89 5.91
CA ASP A 202 -16.15 -23.59 6.83
C ASP A 202 -15.45 -22.26 6.46
N ARG A 203 -15.93 -21.55 5.43
CA ARG A 203 -15.37 -20.25 5.01
C ARG A 203 -15.38 -19.24 6.16
N PRO A 204 -14.28 -18.48 6.34
CA PRO A 204 -14.17 -17.52 7.43
C PRO A 204 -15.08 -16.31 7.20
N GLN A 205 -15.57 -15.71 8.29
CA GLN A 205 -16.26 -14.43 8.20
C GLN A 205 -15.30 -13.32 7.71
N PRO A 206 -15.78 -12.31 6.98
CA PRO A 206 -17.18 -12.06 6.57
C PRO A 206 -17.61 -12.79 5.28
N GLU A 207 -16.76 -13.64 4.70
CA GLU A 207 -16.91 -14.14 3.33
C GLU A 207 -18.27 -14.79 2.99
N PRO A 208 -18.90 -15.62 3.85
CA PRO A 208 -20.19 -16.23 3.54
C PRO A 208 -21.32 -15.22 3.26
N GLU A 209 -21.23 -14.02 3.81
CA GLU A 209 -22.24 -12.95 3.69
C GLU A 209 -21.76 -11.78 2.82
N ALA A 210 -20.48 -11.76 2.50
CA ALA A 210 -19.84 -10.73 1.69
C ALA A 210 -20.27 -10.79 0.22
N GLY A 211 -20.53 -9.62 -0.36
CA GLY A 211 -20.83 -9.45 -1.77
C GLY A 211 -20.40 -8.09 -2.28
N TRP A 212 -20.15 -7.99 -3.58
CA TRP A 212 -19.85 -6.71 -4.22
C TRP A 212 -21.10 -5.82 -4.27
N THR A 213 -20.92 -4.55 -3.92
CA THR A 213 -21.92 -3.51 -4.05
C THR A 213 -21.26 -2.18 -4.45
N SER A 214 -22.05 -1.14 -4.62
CA SER A 214 -21.55 0.20 -4.92
C SER A 214 -22.41 1.31 -4.36
N ASP A 215 -21.80 2.46 -4.09
CA ASP A 215 -22.47 3.72 -3.81
C ASP A 215 -21.89 4.86 -4.65
N GLU A 216 -22.61 5.96 -4.77
CA GLU A 216 -22.29 7.05 -5.69
C GLU A 216 -22.50 8.42 -5.03
N THR A 217 -21.44 9.24 -5.05
CA THR A 217 -21.44 10.63 -4.59
C THR A 217 -21.35 11.60 -5.76
N ASP A 218 -21.25 12.91 -5.51
CA ASP A 218 -21.02 13.91 -6.55
C ASP A 218 -19.68 13.68 -7.29
N CYS A 219 -18.63 13.30 -6.54
CA CYS A 219 -17.32 13.08 -7.13
C CYS A 219 -17.16 11.73 -7.81
N CYS A 220 -17.81 10.70 -7.27
CA CYS A 220 -17.23 9.37 -7.35
C CYS A 220 -18.26 8.25 -7.36
N VAL A 221 -17.83 7.08 -7.83
CA VAL A 221 -18.50 5.79 -7.67
C VAL A 221 -17.58 4.90 -6.85
N PHE A 222 -18.06 4.39 -5.72
CA PHE A 222 -17.31 3.50 -4.83
C PHE A 222 -17.82 2.09 -5.00
N TYR A 223 -16.95 1.16 -5.36
CA TYR A 223 -17.20 -0.27 -5.29
C TYR A 223 -16.55 -0.83 -4.03
N TYR A 224 -17.29 -1.62 -3.28
CA TYR A 224 -16.81 -2.23 -2.03
C TYR A 224 -17.51 -3.57 -1.78
N ILE A 225 -16.97 -4.31 -0.82
CA ILE A 225 -17.51 -5.60 -0.39
C ILE A 225 -18.32 -5.38 0.90
N THR A 226 -19.55 -5.90 0.95
CA THR A 226 -20.40 -5.83 2.15
C THR A 226 -19.79 -6.59 3.34
N HIS A 227 -20.22 -6.25 4.55
CA HIS A 227 -19.73 -6.80 5.82
C HIS A 227 -18.23 -6.58 6.08
N THR A 228 -17.66 -5.50 5.51
CA THR A 228 -16.26 -5.11 5.70
C THR A 228 -16.14 -3.75 6.39
N ALA A 229 -14.90 -3.35 6.76
CA ALA A 229 -14.61 -2.03 7.29
C ALA A 229 -15.05 -0.91 6.33
N ALA A 230 -14.90 -1.12 5.02
CA ALA A 230 -15.28 -0.15 4.00
C ALA A 230 -16.79 0.14 3.99
N GLU A 231 -17.63 -0.89 4.11
CA GLU A 231 -19.09 -0.69 4.20
C GLU A 231 -19.46 0.02 5.50
N ARG A 232 -18.92 -0.43 6.63
CA ARG A 232 -19.19 0.15 7.95
C ARG A 232 -18.91 1.65 7.99
N ASP A 233 -17.83 2.08 7.34
CA ASP A 233 -17.35 3.45 7.40
C ASP A 233 -17.63 4.26 6.12
N LEU A 234 -18.45 3.73 5.20
CA LEU A 234 -18.66 4.28 3.86
C LEU A 234 -18.97 5.78 3.84
N ALA A 235 -19.89 6.23 4.69
CA ALA A 235 -20.27 7.65 4.76
C ALA A 235 -19.08 8.58 5.08
N ARG A 236 -18.13 8.11 5.91
CA ARG A 236 -16.90 8.84 6.21
C ARG A 236 -15.97 8.85 5.00
N ILE A 237 -15.81 7.71 4.34
CA ILE A 237 -14.96 7.54 3.14
C ILE A 237 -15.45 8.48 2.02
N GLU A 238 -16.73 8.44 1.72
CA GLU A 238 -17.41 9.27 0.71
C GLU A 238 -17.22 10.77 0.97
N SER A 239 -17.51 11.22 2.19
CA SER A 239 -17.36 12.63 2.55
C SER A 239 -15.89 13.10 2.47
N THR A 240 -14.95 12.21 2.78
CA THR A 240 -13.51 12.48 2.68
C THR A 240 -13.11 12.60 1.21
N ALA A 241 -13.50 11.65 0.37
CA ALA A 241 -13.18 11.66 -1.06
C ALA A 241 -13.74 12.90 -1.77
N ASP A 242 -15.01 13.27 -1.52
CA ASP A 242 -15.63 14.48 -2.07
C ASP A 242 -14.87 15.76 -1.64
N HIS A 243 -14.41 15.81 -0.39
CA HIS A 243 -13.63 16.92 0.12
C HIS A 243 -12.25 16.99 -0.54
N GLU A 244 -11.52 15.88 -0.55
CA GLU A 244 -10.14 15.84 -1.04
C GLU A 244 -10.04 16.00 -2.54
N LEU A 245 -10.98 15.45 -3.32
CA LEU A 245 -10.97 15.65 -4.76
C LEU A 245 -11.17 17.12 -5.13
N ARG A 246 -12.05 17.85 -4.43
CA ARG A 246 -12.21 19.30 -4.64
C ARG A 246 -10.91 20.04 -4.37
N ALA A 247 -10.18 19.65 -3.32
CA ALA A 247 -8.87 20.25 -3.02
C ALA A 247 -7.86 19.98 -4.14
N VAL A 248 -7.83 18.78 -4.71
CA VAL A 248 -6.97 18.44 -5.87
C VAL A 248 -7.37 19.25 -7.11
N GLU A 249 -8.66 19.34 -7.42
CA GLU A 249 -9.17 20.13 -8.55
C GLU A 249 -8.76 21.62 -8.43
N GLU A 250 -8.91 22.20 -7.24
CA GLU A 250 -8.49 23.58 -6.96
C GLU A 250 -6.98 23.75 -7.10
N ARG A 251 -6.21 22.79 -6.59
CA ARG A 251 -4.75 22.81 -6.63
C ARG A 251 -4.20 22.73 -8.05
N LEU A 252 -4.75 21.82 -8.86
CA LEU A 252 -4.32 21.60 -10.23
C LEU A 252 -4.95 22.63 -11.20
N GLY A 253 -6.06 23.25 -10.83
CA GLY A 253 -6.82 24.16 -11.68
C GLY A 253 -7.55 23.44 -12.82
N VAL A 254 -7.90 22.17 -12.61
CA VAL A 254 -8.68 21.35 -13.56
C VAL A 254 -9.88 20.75 -12.84
N ARG A 255 -10.93 20.45 -13.60
CA ARG A 255 -12.11 19.75 -13.08
C ARG A 255 -12.16 18.35 -13.64
N GLN A 256 -12.69 17.41 -12.87
CA GLN A 256 -13.03 16.08 -13.34
C GLN A 256 -14.05 16.18 -14.48
N ARG A 257 -13.89 15.31 -15.49
CA ARG A 257 -14.84 15.23 -16.63
C ARG A 257 -15.89 14.14 -16.45
N LYS A 258 -15.61 13.19 -15.57
CA LYS A 258 -16.43 12.03 -15.22
C LYS A 258 -16.22 11.75 -13.74
N LYS A 259 -17.15 11.03 -13.12
CA LYS A 259 -16.96 10.52 -11.75
C LYS A 259 -15.77 9.58 -11.72
N LEU A 260 -14.95 9.70 -10.68
CA LEU A 260 -13.83 8.78 -10.45
C LEU A 260 -14.40 7.47 -9.90
N ARG A 261 -13.88 6.33 -10.39
CA ARG A 261 -14.28 5.01 -9.91
C ARG A 261 -13.24 4.55 -8.89
N PHE A 262 -13.69 4.29 -7.67
CA PHE A 262 -12.88 3.74 -6.59
C PHE A 262 -13.29 2.30 -6.31
N THR A 263 -12.32 1.42 -6.08
CA THR A 263 -12.52 0.08 -5.54
C THR A 263 -11.88 0.05 -4.15
N LEU A 264 -12.69 -0.08 -3.11
CA LEU A 264 -12.24 -0.20 -1.73
C LEU A 264 -11.93 -1.67 -1.44
N LEU A 265 -10.66 -1.96 -1.21
CA LEU A 265 -10.15 -3.31 -0.98
C LEU A 265 -10.23 -3.63 0.51
N SER A 266 -10.79 -4.80 0.85
CA SER A 266 -10.82 -5.32 2.23
C SER A 266 -9.55 -6.09 2.60
N ARG A 267 -8.44 -5.78 1.91
CA ARG A 267 -7.12 -6.38 2.08
C ARG A 267 -6.06 -5.34 1.76
N LEU A 268 -4.95 -5.35 2.50
CA LEU A 268 -3.77 -4.57 2.14
C LEU A 268 -3.08 -5.19 0.94
N LEU A 269 -2.91 -4.39 -0.11
CA LEU A 269 -2.07 -4.71 -1.25
C LEU A 269 -1.10 -3.54 -1.46
N GLY A 270 0.19 -3.84 -1.64
CA GLY A 270 1.26 -2.84 -1.70
C GLY A 270 1.33 -1.97 -0.45
N HIS A 271 1.25 -0.66 -0.63
CA HIS A 271 1.24 0.33 0.47
C HIS A 271 -0.05 1.18 0.46
N GLY A 272 -1.18 0.59 0.03
CA GLY A 272 -2.50 1.16 0.30
C GLY A 272 -3.25 1.80 -0.88
N GLY A 273 -2.62 1.99 -2.05
CA GLY A 273 -3.27 2.62 -3.21
C GLY A 273 -2.64 2.26 -4.57
N PHE A 274 -3.48 2.13 -5.60
CA PHE A 274 -3.07 1.97 -7.00
C PHE A 274 -4.03 2.72 -7.92
N ALA A 275 -3.51 3.45 -8.91
CA ALA A 275 -4.32 4.12 -9.93
C ALA A 275 -4.03 3.60 -11.35
N SER A 276 -5.10 3.20 -12.04
CA SER A 276 -5.11 2.87 -13.47
C SER A 276 -6.22 3.65 -14.18
N GLU A 277 -7.16 2.99 -14.86
CA GLU A 277 -8.45 3.59 -15.25
C GLU A 277 -9.43 3.70 -14.07
N THR A 278 -9.19 2.90 -13.02
CA THR A 278 -9.88 2.96 -11.74
C THR A 278 -8.85 3.16 -10.63
N ILE A 279 -9.29 3.65 -9.47
CA ILE A 279 -8.43 3.77 -8.29
C ILE A 279 -8.78 2.63 -7.34
N SER A 280 -7.80 1.84 -6.92
CA SER A 280 -7.97 0.84 -5.87
C SER A 280 -7.32 1.36 -4.59
N ILE A 281 -8.05 1.34 -3.48
CA ILE A 281 -7.58 1.82 -2.17
C ILE A 281 -7.81 0.74 -1.14
N THR A 282 -6.78 0.41 -0.36
CA THR A 282 -6.95 -0.44 0.81
C THR A 282 -7.75 0.31 1.87
N TYR A 283 -8.78 -0.33 2.42
CA TYR A 283 -9.48 0.17 3.59
C TYR A 283 -9.81 -1.01 4.52
N ILE A 284 -8.98 -1.19 5.55
CA ILE A 284 -9.06 -2.26 6.53
C ILE A 284 -8.80 -1.72 7.93
N ASP A 285 -9.21 -2.47 8.95
CA ASP A 285 -8.99 -2.09 10.36
C ASP A 285 -7.51 -2.27 10.74
N ARG A 286 -6.90 -3.41 10.40
CA ARG A 286 -5.47 -3.68 10.62
C ARG A 286 -4.60 -3.20 9.46
N ASP A 287 -4.60 -1.89 9.20
CA ASP A 287 -3.74 -1.29 8.16
C ASP A 287 -2.28 -1.15 8.63
N TYR A 288 -1.50 -2.22 8.43
CA TYR A 288 -0.10 -2.30 8.87
C TYR A 288 0.91 -1.62 7.95
N ALA A 289 0.52 -1.17 6.75
CA ALA A 289 1.32 -0.19 6.00
C ALA A 289 1.04 1.24 6.50
N GLY A 290 -0.10 1.45 7.15
CA GLY A 290 -0.55 2.75 7.60
C GLY A 290 -0.84 3.68 6.43
N GLY A 291 -0.87 4.97 6.73
CA GLY A 291 -1.26 6.00 5.77
C GLY A 291 -2.55 6.68 6.19
N ASP A 292 -2.75 7.88 5.67
CA ASP A 292 -3.93 8.69 5.95
C ASP A 292 -4.85 8.67 4.73
N LEU A 293 -6.10 8.25 4.90
CA LEU A 293 -7.07 8.12 3.81
C LEU A 293 -7.21 9.43 2.98
N PRO A 294 -7.30 10.63 3.59
CA PRO A 294 -7.21 11.90 2.86
C PRO A 294 -5.98 12.01 1.95
N GLN A 295 -4.81 11.59 2.45
CA GLN A 295 -3.55 11.66 1.70
C GLN A 295 -3.60 10.76 0.46
N VAL A 296 -4.06 9.52 0.63
CA VAL A 296 -4.22 8.55 -0.47
C VAL A 296 -5.20 9.09 -1.51
N PHE A 297 -6.36 9.63 -1.10
CA PHE A 297 -7.31 10.22 -2.05
C PHE A 297 -6.69 11.36 -2.85
N ARG A 298 -5.92 12.25 -2.23
CA ARG A 298 -5.25 13.34 -2.97
C ARG A 298 -4.21 12.82 -3.95
N HIS A 299 -3.41 11.84 -3.53
CA HIS A 299 -2.37 11.22 -4.35
C HIS A 299 -2.99 10.57 -5.59
N GLU A 300 -3.92 9.63 -5.39
CA GLU A 300 -4.50 8.86 -6.49
C GLU A 300 -5.39 9.70 -7.42
N ALA A 301 -6.12 10.68 -6.87
CA ALA A 301 -6.90 11.61 -7.70
C ALA A 301 -6.01 12.46 -8.61
N THR A 302 -4.79 12.79 -8.17
CA THR A 302 -3.85 13.58 -8.98
C THR A 302 -3.47 12.83 -10.25
N HIS A 303 -3.25 11.51 -10.18
CA HIS A 303 -2.90 10.63 -11.32
C HIS A 303 -3.97 10.54 -12.40
N ILE A 304 -5.23 10.80 -12.06
CA ILE A 304 -6.34 10.88 -13.01
C ILE A 304 -6.44 12.29 -13.61
N LEU A 305 -6.31 13.33 -12.78
CA LEU A 305 -6.56 14.70 -13.18
C LEU A 305 -5.38 15.34 -13.94
N ASP A 306 -4.15 14.96 -13.63
CA ASP A 306 -2.93 15.45 -14.29
C ASP A 306 -2.82 15.02 -15.76
N ARG A 307 -3.53 13.95 -16.17
CA ARG A 307 -3.69 13.53 -17.59
C ARG A 307 -4.31 14.63 -18.45
N GLN A 308 -4.99 15.60 -17.84
CA GLN A 308 -5.52 16.78 -18.54
C GLN A 308 -4.47 17.88 -18.75
N LEU A 309 -3.33 17.81 -18.05
CA LEU A 309 -2.24 18.78 -18.11
C LEU A 309 -1.17 18.38 -19.13
N ALA A 310 -0.92 17.08 -19.31
CA ALA A 310 0.12 16.57 -20.20
C ALA A 310 -0.20 15.17 -20.74
N ASP A 311 0.09 14.96 -22.03
CA ASP A 311 -0.06 13.65 -22.68
C ASP A 311 1.12 12.71 -22.35
N LEU A 312 2.35 13.24 -22.37
CA LEU A 312 3.58 12.54 -21.98
C LEU A 312 4.03 13.03 -20.62
N ARG A 313 4.31 12.12 -19.69
CA ARG A 313 4.65 12.43 -18.30
C ARG A 313 5.74 11.48 -17.81
N PRO A 314 6.99 11.94 -17.60
CA PRO A 314 8.03 11.13 -16.98
C PRO A 314 7.61 10.68 -15.58
N THR A 315 7.97 9.46 -15.19
CA THR A 315 7.45 8.84 -13.95
C THR A 315 7.76 9.67 -12.71
N LEU A 316 8.99 10.19 -12.59
CA LEU A 316 9.39 11.10 -11.51
C LEU A 316 8.46 12.30 -11.33
N LEU A 317 7.97 12.87 -12.44
CA LEU A 317 7.13 14.06 -12.40
C LEU A 317 5.66 13.72 -12.17
N THR A 318 5.20 12.56 -12.63
CA THR A 318 3.86 12.03 -12.33
C THR A 318 3.71 11.77 -10.83
N GLU A 319 4.57 10.95 -10.25
CA GLU A 319 4.53 10.60 -8.82
C GLU A 319 4.89 11.80 -7.94
N GLY A 320 5.88 12.59 -8.36
CA GLY A 320 6.20 13.83 -7.66
C GLY A 320 5.03 14.80 -7.61
N LEU A 321 4.23 14.92 -8.68
CA LEU A 321 3.10 15.85 -8.72
C LEU A 321 1.99 15.39 -7.79
N ALA A 322 1.76 14.08 -7.70
CA ALA A 322 0.83 13.48 -6.74
C ALA A 322 1.25 13.78 -5.29
N VAL A 323 2.52 13.56 -4.93
CA VAL A 323 3.07 13.91 -3.60
C VAL A 323 2.97 15.41 -3.31
N TYR A 324 3.34 16.26 -4.27
CA TYR A 324 3.27 17.72 -4.12
C TYR A 324 1.84 18.20 -3.89
N THR A 325 0.89 17.64 -4.65
CA THR A 325 -0.53 18.01 -4.59
C THR A 325 -1.18 17.52 -3.31
N ALA A 326 -0.82 16.31 -2.87
CA ALA A 326 -1.26 15.74 -1.62
C ALA A 326 -0.64 16.45 -0.40
N GLY A 327 0.53 17.07 -0.56
CA GLY A 327 1.24 17.82 0.47
C GLY A 327 2.22 16.97 1.29
N GLY A 328 2.69 15.87 0.71
CA GLY A 328 3.45 14.80 1.36
C GLY A 328 3.13 13.45 0.72
N HIS A 329 3.76 12.37 1.15
CA HIS A 329 3.48 11.05 0.57
C HIS A 329 2.50 10.24 1.41
N PHE A 330 2.86 9.90 2.64
CA PHE A 330 2.00 9.10 3.55
C PHE A 330 1.27 9.94 4.60
N LYS A 331 1.73 11.17 4.79
CA LYS A 331 1.17 12.17 5.72
C LYS A 331 1.44 13.56 5.16
N VAL A 332 0.87 14.59 5.78
CA VAL A 332 1.20 15.98 5.45
C VAL A 332 2.61 16.31 5.95
N GLU A 333 3.45 16.86 5.07
CA GLU A 333 4.88 17.00 5.29
C GLU A 333 5.43 18.33 4.76
N ASN A 334 6.48 18.84 5.40
CA ASN A 334 7.29 19.89 4.79
C ASN A 334 8.30 19.26 3.83
N LEU A 335 7.93 19.19 2.54
CA LEU A 335 8.72 18.54 1.49
C LEU A 335 10.17 19.05 1.40
N GLU A 336 10.38 20.36 1.56
CA GLU A 336 11.73 20.96 1.53
C GLU A 336 12.58 20.51 2.73
N ALA A 337 12.00 20.48 3.93
CA ALA A 337 12.69 20.01 5.12
C ALA A 337 12.98 18.49 5.05
N ARG A 338 12.03 17.70 4.53
CA ARG A 338 12.21 16.25 4.35
C ARG A 338 13.27 15.92 3.30
N ALA A 339 13.30 16.63 2.17
CA ALA A 339 14.36 16.45 1.18
C ALA A 339 15.74 16.90 1.70
N ALA A 340 15.80 17.95 2.52
CA ALA A 340 17.05 18.31 3.21
C ALA A 340 17.51 17.21 4.18
N ALA A 341 16.59 16.55 4.87
CA ALA A 341 16.89 15.40 5.71
C ALA A 341 17.39 14.19 4.89
N LEU A 342 16.84 13.92 3.69
CA LEU A 342 17.37 12.90 2.77
C LEU A 342 18.84 13.19 2.41
N VAL A 343 19.17 14.44 2.08
CA VAL A 343 20.54 14.86 1.79
C VAL A 343 21.44 14.67 3.02
N ALA A 344 20.98 15.07 4.21
CA ALA A 344 21.75 14.93 5.45
C ALA A 344 22.01 13.47 5.84
N LEU A 345 21.05 12.57 5.56
CA LEU A 345 21.17 11.13 5.79
C LEU A 345 21.99 10.42 4.70
N GLY A 346 22.38 11.11 3.62
CA GLY A 346 23.05 10.50 2.48
C GLY A 346 22.16 9.53 1.69
N ARG A 347 20.84 9.77 1.71
CA ARG A 347 19.81 8.97 1.04
C ARG A 347 19.32 9.56 -0.29
N TYR A 348 19.75 10.78 -0.62
CA TYR A 348 19.44 11.45 -1.88
C TYR A 348 19.88 10.62 -3.11
N ILE A 349 19.00 10.53 -4.11
CA ILE A 349 19.26 9.89 -5.40
C ILE A 349 19.46 11.00 -6.42
N SER A 350 20.35 10.86 -7.41
CA SER A 350 20.44 11.92 -8.43
C SER A 350 19.16 11.97 -9.28
N LEU A 351 18.69 13.16 -9.65
CA LEU A 351 17.44 13.31 -10.42
C LEU A 351 17.47 12.56 -11.75
N ALA A 352 18.64 12.45 -12.39
CA ALA A 352 18.79 11.69 -13.62
C ALA A 352 18.59 10.18 -13.38
N GLN A 353 19.22 9.63 -12.34
CA GLN A 353 19.04 8.23 -11.95
C GLN A 353 17.58 7.96 -11.56
N LEU A 354 17.00 8.82 -10.73
CA LEU A 354 15.63 8.65 -10.26
C LEU A 354 14.60 8.78 -11.39
N ALA A 355 14.85 9.64 -12.39
CA ALA A 355 13.99 9.74 -13.57
C ALA A 355 14.05 8.47 -14.43
N ASP A 356 15.23 7.88 -14.61
CA ASP A 356 15.42 6.71 -15.48
C ASP A 356 15.06 5.37 -14.79
N ASP A 357 15.07 5.31 -13.46
CA ASP A 357 14.84 4.09 -12.68
C ASP A 357 14.03 4.35 -11.40
N PHE A 358 12.79 4.82 -11.59
CA PHE A 358 11.96 5.34 -10.50
C PHE A 358 11.41 4.25 -9.57
N TYR A 359 10.74 3.23 -10.10
CA TYR A 359 9.99 2.24 -9.29
C TYR A 359 10.86 1.36 -8.37
N PRO A 360 12.11 1.03 -8.71
CA PRO A 360 12.99 0.33 -7.77
C PRO A 360 13.45 1.20 -6.58
N SER A 361 13.28 2.52 -6.66
CA SER A 361 13.62 3.43 -5.56
C SER A 361 12.56 3.34 -4.44
N GLN A 362 13.02 3.33 -3.18
CA GLN A 362 12.11 3.35 -2.02
C GLN A 362 11.14 4.53 -2.09
N HIS A 363 9.86 4.28 -1.81
CA HIS A 363 8.82 5.31 -1.89
C HIS A 363 9.11 6.50 -0.98
N GLU A 364 9.60 6.22 0.24
CA GLU A 364 9.94 7.22 1.26
C GLU A 364 11.16 8.09 0.86
N THR A 365 11.87 7.71 -0.21
CA THR A 365 12.98 8.45 -0.79
C THR A 365 12.58 9.06 -2.14
N GLY A 366 12.31 8.22 -3.15
CA GLY A 366 12.09 8.66 -4.53
C GLY A 366 10.85 9.53 -4.73
N TYR A 367 9.71 9.13 -4.15
CA TYR A 367 8.46 9.88 -4.29
C TYR A 367 8.54 11.21 -3.53
N LEU A 368 9.12 11.17 -2.32
CA LEU A 368 9.36 12.37 -1.52
C LEU A 368 10.33 13.34 -2.22
N GLU A 369 11.39 12.83 -2.82
CA GLU A 369 12.34 13.61 -3.62
C GLU A 369 11.66 14.24 -4.84
N GLY A 370 10.84 13.49 -5.57
CA GLY A 370 10.04 14.00 -6.69
C GLY A 370 9.08 15.11 -6.27
N GLY A 371 8.34 14.92 -5.18
CA GLY A 371 7.44 15.95 -4.64
C GLY A 371 8.17 17.20 -4.19
N ALA A 372 9.30 17.05 -3.49
CA ALA A 372 10.12 18.17 -3.07
C ALA A 372 10.80 18.91 -4.23
N PHE A 373 11.14 18.19 -5.30
CA PHE A 373 11.67 18.79 -6.52
C PHE A 373 10.61 19.67 -7.20
N ILE A 374 9.37 19.21 -7.29
CA ILE A 374 8.26 20.01 -7.81
C ILE A 374 7.98 21.21 -6.90
N ASP A 375 7.98 21.03 -5.58
CA ASP A 375 7.86 22.15 -4.63
C ASP A 375 8.94 23.22 -4.87
N TYR A 376 10.18 22.80 -5.09
CA TYR A 376 11.27 23.69 -5.45
C TYR A 376 11.01 24.45 -6.77
N LEU A 377 10.58 23.75 -7.82
CA LEU A 377 10.26 24.38 -9.11
C LEU A 377 9.13 25.40 -8.96
N VAL A 378 8.06 25.06 -8.25
CA VAL A 378 6.92 25.96 -8.05
C VAL A 378 7.29 27.16 -7.19
N LYS A 379 8.04 26.98 -6.09
CA LYS A 379 8.53 28.09 -5.25
C LYS A 379 9.49 29.01 -6.00
N THR A 380 10.26 28.49 -6.95
CA THR A 380 11.30 29.25 -7.67
C THR A 380 10.76 29.96 -8.91
N TYR A 381 9.90 29.28 -9.68
CA TYR A 381 9.44 29.75 -11.00
C TYR A 381 7.94 30.08 -11.04
N GLY A 382 7.18 29.68 -10.02
CA GLY A 382 5.74 29.88 -9.96
C GLY A 382 4.93 28.76 -10.61
N TRP A 383 3.68 28.62 -10.17
CA TRP A 383 2.78 27.53 -10.59
C TRP A 383 2.47 27.54 -12.09
N ASP A 384 2.23 28.71 -12.69
CA ASP A 384 1.91 28.80 -14.13
C ASP A 384 3.09 28.42 -15.03
N ALA A 385 4.31 28.77 -14.62
CA ALA A 385 5.52 28.35 -15.31
C ALA A 385 5.72 26.83 -15.19
N PHE A 386 5.50 26.28 -13.98
CA PHE A 386 5.54 24.84 -13.77
C PHE A 386 4.52 24.09 -14.64
N LYS A 387 3.25 24.52 -14.71
CA LYS A 387 2.24 23.88 -15.57
C LYS A 387 2.65 23.89 -17.04
N THR A 388 3.23 25.00 -17.51
CA THR A 388 3.73 25.10 -18.89
C THR A 388 4.87 24.11 -19.12
N PHE A 389 5.81 24.00 -18.17
CA PHE A 389 6.87 23.00 -18.18
C PHE A 389 6.30 21.57 -18.20
N TYR A 390 5.37 21.25 -17.32
CA TYR A 390 4.76 19.93 -17.20
C TYR A 390 4.03 19.50 -18.49
N GLY A 391 3.35 20.42 -19.17
CA GLY A 391 2.70 20.16 -20.47
C GLY A 391 3.65 20.13 -21.68
N SER A 392 4.95 20.38 -21.49
CA SER A 392 5.90 20.55 -22.60
C SER A 392 6.74 19.32 -22.95
N PHE A 393 6.58 18.22 -22.22
CA PHE A 393 7.35 17.00 -22.46
C PHE A 393 7.21 16.48 -23.89
N ARG A 394 8.31 15.92 -24.39
CA ARG A 394 8.46 15.36 -25.74
C ARG A 394 9.20 14.04 -25.63
N GLN A 395 8.88 13.11 -26.52
CA GLN A 395 9.56 11.82 -26.57
C GLN A 395 11.08 12.00 -26.68
N ALA A 396 11.82 11.25 -25.87
CA ALA A 396 13.28 11.25 -25.81
C ALA A 396 13.78 9.81 -25.57
N PRO A 397 15.10 9.54 -25.69
CA PRO A 397 15.65 8.20 -25.45
C PRO A 397 15.51 7.69 -24.01
N SER A 398 15.30 8.59 -23.03
CA SER A 398 15.09 8.27 -21.62
C SER A 398 14.25 9.36 -20.93
N ASP A 399 13.74 9.07 -19.75
CA ASP A 399 12.95 10.01 -18.94
C ASP A 399 13.82 11.17 -18.44
N SER A 400 15.08 10.92 -18.09
CA SER A 400 16.03 11.98 -17.74
C SER A 400 16.33 12.94 -18.91
N ALA A 401 16.43 12.42 -20.14
CA ALA A 401 16.61 13.24 -21.34
C ALA A 401 15.34 14.04 -21.69
N MET A 402 14.16 13.45 -21.47
CA MET A 402 12.87 14.13 -21.62
C MET A 402 12.75 15.29 -20.64
N LEU A 403 13.10 15.05 -19.37
CA LEU A 403 13.11 16.05 -18.32
C LEU A 403 14.09 17.18 -18.63
N ASP A 404 15.33 16.84 -18.99
CA ASP A 404 16.36 17.81 -19.36
C ASP A 404 15.92 18.76 -20.48
N GLY A 405 15.37 18.20 -21.57
CA GLY A 405 14.88 19.00 -22.70
C GLY A 405 13.76 19.96 -22.31
N ALA A 406 12.82 19.52 -21.46
CA ALA A 406 11.73 20.36 -20.98
C ALA A 406 12.22 21.46 -20.02
N LEU A 407 13.18 21.17 -19.13
CA LEU A 407 13.79 22.16 -18.25
C LEU A 407 14.55 23.24 -19.04
N GLN A 408 15.30 22.85 -20.07
CA GLN A 408 16.00 23.80 -20.93
C GLN A 408 15.02 24.72 -21.67
N LEU A 409 13.94 24.16 -22.20
CA LEU A 409 12.92 24.90 -22.94
C LEU A 409 12.22 25.96 -22.07
N ASN A 410 11.88 25.62 -20.83
CA ASN A 410 11.02 26.46 -20.00
C ASN A 410 11.77 27.33 -18.98
N PHE A 411 12.94 26.90 -18.54
CA PHE A 411 13.72 27.58 -17.49
C PHE A 411 15.12 27.99 -17.95
N GLY A 412 15.52 27.64 -19.18
CA GLY A 412 16.84 27.96 -19.73
C GLY A 412 18.00 27.25 -19.03
N LYS A 413 17.71 26.17 -18.28
CA LYS A 413 18.69 25.38 -17.54
C LYS A 413 18.50 23.90 -17.82
N ASN A 414 19.61 23.18 -17.92
CA ASN A 414 19.61 21.73 -18.02
C ASN A 414 19.35 21.09 -16.63
N LEU A 415 19.09 19.78 -16.62
CA LEU A 415 18.75 19.01 -15.41
C LEU A 415 19.85 19.14 -14.35
N ALA A 416 21.10 18.96 -14.73
CA ALA A 416 22.24 19.04 -13.82
C ALA A 416 22.41 20.43 -13.17
N ALA A 417 22.16 21.52 -13.90
CA ALA A 417 22.24 22.87 -13.35
C ALA A 417 21.11 23.13 -12.35
N ILE A 418 19.88 22.71 -12.67
CA ILE A 418 18.74 22.83 -11.76
C ILE A 418 18.94 21.98 -10.50
N GLU A 419 19.41 20.74 -10.66
CA GLU A 419 19.74 19.84 -9.55
C GLU A 419 20.81 20.45 -8.63
N SER A 420 21.86 21.05 -9.23
CA SER A 420 22.93 21.69 -8.46
C SER A 420 22.41 22.86 -7.61
N ASP A 421 21.58 23.72 -8.19
CA ASP A 421 20.95 24.85 -7.48
C ASP A 421 20.04 24.36 -6.36
N TRP A 422 19.24 23.33 -6.63
CA TRP A 422 18.34 22.73 -5.66
C TRP A 422 19.09 22.09 -4.49
N LEU A 423 20.12 21.29 -4.75
CA LEU A 423 20.97 20.70 -3.71
C LEU A 423 21.71 21.76 -2.89
N ALA A 424 22.16 22.85 -3.51
CA ALA A 424 22.76 23.97 -2.77
C ALA A 424 21.76 24.59 -1.80
N ARG A 425 20.49 24.74 -2.22
CA ARG A 425 19.39 25.20 -1.36
C ARG A 425 19.10 24.22 -0.23
N LEU A 426 18.95 22.92 -0.52
CA LEU A 426 18.67 21.90 0.50
C LEU A 426 19.77 21.85 1.57
N ARG A 427 21.04 21.96 1.18
CA ARG A 427 22.18 22.01 2.14
C ARG A 427 22.20 23.27 2.99
N ALA A 428 21.51 24.33 2.58
CA ALA A 428 21.37 25.56 3.36
C ALA A 428 20.17 25.52 4.33
N VAL A 429 19.27 24.54 4.20
CA VAL A 429 18.17 24.33 5.16
C VAL A 429 18.77 23.85 6.48
N PRO A 430 18.43 24.49 7.62
CA PRO A 430 18.90 24.05 8.92
C PRO A 430 18.50 22.61 9.22
N THR A 431 19.45 21.82 9.72
CA THR A 431 19.18 20.45 10.14
C THR A 431 18.28 20.43 11.37
N ASP A 432 17.12 19.79 11.24
CA ASP A 432 16.23 19.47 12.34
C ASP A 432 16.37 18.00 12.72
N ALA A 433 16.79 17.74 13.96
CA ALA A 433 16.98 16.38 14.47
C ALA A 433 15.67 15.58 14.49
N ALA A 434 14.54 16.22 14.73
CA ALA A 434 13.23 15.55 14.71
C ALA A 434 12.85 15.12 13.30
N GLN A 435 13.10 15.97 12.29
CA GLN A 435 12.86 15.63 10.88
C GLN A 435 13.76 14.50 10.38
N ILE A 436 15.02 14.48 10.83
CA ILE A 436 15.94 13.38 10.53
C ILE A 436 15.46 12.07 11.16
N ALA A 437 15.07 12.10 12.45
CA ALA A 437 14.57 10.91 13.14
C ALA A 437 13.30 10.39 12.48
N ASP A 438 12.33 11.27 12.22
CA ASP A 438 11.10 10.95 11.51
C ASP A 438 11.38 10.27 10.16
N LEU A 439 12.29 10.83 9.35
CA LEU A 439 12.56 10.28 8.02
C LEU A 439 13.28 8.94 8.09
N ARG A 440 14.29 8.82 8.96
CA ARG A 440 15.00 7.56 9.18
C ARG A 440 14.04 6.46 9.62
N ASP A 441 13.16 6.76 10.55
CA ASP A 441 12.24 5.77 11.13
C ASP A 441 11.11 5.44 10.14
N SER A 442 10.64 6.41 9.36
CA SER A 442 9.71 6.18 8.24
C SER A 442 10.30 5.20 7.22
N VAL A 443 11.56 5.42 6.79
CA VAL A 443 12.26 4.51 5.87
C VAL A 443 12.41 3.12 6.48
N ALA A 444 12.87 3.02 7.73
CA ALA A 444 13.06 1.75 8.41
C ALA A 444 11.73 0.99 8.60
N PHE A 445 10.64 1.71 8.86
CA PHE A 445 9.31 1.16 8.99
C PHE A 445 8.87 0.49 7.68
N TYR A 446 8.87 1.21 6.56
CA TYR A 446 8.43 0.64 5.28
C TYR A 446 9.36 -0.46 4.75
N ASP A 447 10.66 -0.41 5.06
CA ASP A 447 11.55 -1.55 4.80
C ASP A 447 11.14 -2.80 5.58
N THR A 448 10.64 -2.61 6.79
CA THR A 448 10.13 -3.70 7.63
C THR A 448 8.80 -4.23 7.11
N VAL A 449 7.89 -3.34 6.66
CA VAL A 449 6.63 -3.72 5.99
C VAL A 449 6.91 -4.54 4.74
N ARG A 450 7.80 -4.07 3.86
CA ARG A 450 8.20 -4.79 2.63
C ARG A 450 8.78 -6.16 2.96
N ARG A 451 9.64 -6.24 3.99
CA ARG A 451 10.22 -7.50 4.43
C ARG A 451 9.18 -8.46 5.00
N TYR A 452 8.20 -7.95 5.74
CA TYR A 452 7.06 -8.75 6.21
C TYR A 452 6.28 -9.31 5.02
N GLN A 453 5.88 -8.46 4.06
CA GLN A 453 5.18 -8.88 2.86
C GLN A 453 5.96 -9.96 2.11
N GLN A 454 7.24 -9.76 1.83
CA GLN A 454 8.06 -10.76 1.14
C GLN A 454 8.12 -12.14 1.82
N LEU A 455 8.08 -12.18 3.15
CA LEU A 455 8.26 -13.42 3.91
C LEU A 455 6.95 -14.08 4.33
N MET A 456 5.89 -13.29 4.53
CA MET A 456 4.67 -13.73 5.23
C MET A 456 3.37 -13.32 4.54
N ASP A 457 3.39 -12.35 3.63
CA ASP A 457 2.25 -12.01 2.77
C ASP A 457 2.73 -11.59 1.36
N PRO A 458 3.28 -12.53 0.56
CA PRO A 458 3.92 -12.20 -0.71
C PRO A 458 2.97 -11.56 -1.72
N SER A 459 1.69 -11.91 -1.66
CA SER A 459 0.64 -11.37 -2.53
C SER A 459 0.37 -9.88 -2.26
N ALA A 460 0.72 -9.37 -1.08
CA ALA A 460 0.68 -7.95 -0.77
C ALA A 460 1.96 -7.19 -1.14
N PHE A 461 3.04 -7.86 -1.55
CA PHE A 461 4.32 -7.19 -1.82
C PHE A 461 4.20 -6.20 -2.98
N TYR A 462 4.47 -4.91 -2.73
CA TYR A 462 4.14 -3.81 -3.65
C TYR A 462 4.64 -3.97 -5.10
N ALA A 463 5.77 -4.65 -5.32
CA ALA A 463 6.33 -4.83 -6.64
C ALA A 463 5.55 -5.84 -7.49
N ASP A 464 4.93 -6.83 -6.84
CA ASP A 464 4.25 -7.96 -7.46
C ASP A 464 2.85 -8.19 -6.86
N ALA A 465 2.20 -7.11 -6.42
CA ALA A 465 0.94 -7.19 -5.67
C ALA A 465 -0.17 -7.88 -6.49
N TRP A 466 -0.93 -8.78 -5.84
CA TRP A 466 -2.04 -9.50 -6.46
C TRP A 466 -3.23 -8.59 -6.74
N LEU A 467 -3.23 -7.95 -7.91
CA LEU A 467 -4.25 -6.99 -8.34
C LEU A 467 -4.96 -7.48 -9.61
N PRO A 468 -5.80 -8.52 -9.52
CA PRO A 468 -6.60 -8.96 -10.65
C PRO A 468 -7.60 -7.87 -11.11
N ASP A 469 -8.17 -8.06 -12.30
CA ASP A 469 -9.12 -7.10 -12.89
C ASP A 469 -10.38 -6.96 -12.03
N THR A 470 -10.50 -5.80 -11.37
CA THR A 470 -11.60 -5.55 -10.41
C THR A 470 -12.98 -5.52 -11.07
N GLU A 471 -13.09 -5.22 -12.36
CA GLU A 471 -14.37 -5.23 -13.07
C GLU A 471 -14.87 -6.66 -13.28
N GLN A 472 -14.00 -7.54 -13.76
CA GLN A 472 -14.29 -8.97 -13.88
C GLN A 472 -14.57 -9.62 -12.53
N MET A 473 -13.85 -9.25 -11.47
CA MET A 473 -14.14 -9.73 -10.10
C MET A 473 -15.57 -9.42 -9.69
N ARG A 474 -16.00 -8.17 -9.89
CA ARG A 474 -17.36 -7.72 -9.56
C ARG A 474 -18.41 -8.45 -10.39
N GLU A 475 -18.18 -8.58 -11.69
CA GLU A 475 -19.08 -9.29 -12.61
C GLU A 475 -19.26 -10.76 -12.22
N ARG A 476 -18.20 -11.39 -11.71
CA ARG A 476 -18.20 -12.80 -11.28
C ARG A 476 -18.59 -13.00 -9.82
N GLY A 477 -18.75 -11.94 -9.04
CA GLY A 477 -19.05 -12.02 -7.61
C GLY A 477 -17.91 -12.59 -6.77
N ILE A 478 -16.64 -12.42 -7.19
CA ILE A 478 -15.48 -12.99 -6.51
C ILE A 478 -15.02 -12.04 -5.42
N VAL A 479 -15.21 -12.41 -4.16
CA VAL A 479 -14.82 -11.60 -2.99
C VAL A 479 -13.55 -12.14 -2.30
N ALA A 480 -13.30 -13.45 -2.40
CA ALA A 480 -12.30 -14.13 -1.59
C ALA A 480 -10.87 -13.58 -1.79
N ASP A 481 -10.49 -13.19 -3.01
CA ASP A 481 -9.16 -12.59 -3.30
C ASP A 481 -8.86 -11.32 -2.48
N TYR A 482 -9.91 -10.58 -2.07
CA TYR A 482 -9.79 -9.33 -1.32
C TYR A 482 -10.30 -9.39 0.11
N VAL A 483 -10.80 -10.55 0.55
CA VAL A 483 -11.22 -10.77 1.95
C VAL A 483 -10.25 -11.69 2.68
N ARG A 484 -9.66 -12.67 1.99
CA ARG A 484 -8.68 -13.58 2.59
C ARG A 484 -7.28 -13.01 2.44
N HIS A 485 -6.49 -13.18 3.49
CA HIS A 485 -5.06 -12.90 3.55
C HIS A 485 -4.45 -13.81 4.64
N PRO A 486 -3.12 -13.90 4.76
CA PRO A 486 -2.48 -14.61 5.87
C PRO A 486 -2.91 -14.04 7.22
N ASP A 487 -3.50 -14.87 8.07
CA ASP A 487 -4.18 -14.47 9.32
C ASP A 487 -3.75 -15.31 10.53
N ALA A 488 -2.65 -16.07 10.42
CA ALA A 488 -2.13 -16.83 11.55
C ALA A 488 -1.78 -15.90 12.73
N PRO A 489 -1.75 -16.41 13.97
CA PRO A 489 -1.48 -15.58 15.16
C PRO A 489 -0.15 -14.80 15.04
N GLU A 490 0.84 -15.39 14.38
CA GLU A 490 2.11 -14.75 14.07
C GLU A 490 1.97 -13.56 13.11
N ASN A 491 1.15 -13.68 12.06
CA ASN A 491 0.83 -12.58 11.14
C ASN A 491 0.16 -11.43 11.92
N VAL A 492 -0.91 -11.72 12.64
CA VAL A 492 -1.68 -10.73 13.40
C VAL A 492 -0.80 -10.02 14.45
N ALA A 493 0.08 -10.76 15.13
CA ALA A 493 1.02 -10.17 16.10
C ALA A 493 1.98 -9.17 15.44
N LEU A 494 2.59 -9.53 14.30
CA LEU A 494 3.53 -8.62 13.61
C LEU A 494 2.81 -7.43 12.98
N GLU A 495 1.64 -7.65 12.38
CA GLU A 495 0.83 -6.58 11.78
C GLU A 495 0.37 -5.57 12.83
N THR A 496 -0.12 -6.02 13.99
CA THR A 496 -0.50 -5.12 15.09
C THR A 496 0.69 -4.36 15.69
N MET A 497 1.90 -4.95 15.69
CA MET A 497 3.13 -4.25 16.05
C MET A 497 3.51 -3.16 15.02
N LEU A 498 3.34 -3.45 13.72
CA LEU A 498 3.58 -2.48 12.64
C LEU A 498 2.57 -1.31 12.71
N VAL A 499 1.31 -1.60 12.97
CA VAL A 499 0.27 -0.59 13.23
C VAL A 499 0.67 0.34 14.38
N GLU A 500 1.10 -0.21 15.52
CA GLU A 500 1.59 0.58 16.66
C GLU A 500 2.86 1.38 16.31
N ALA A 501 3.77 0.81 15.51
CA ALA A 501 4.99 1.49 15.09
C ALA A 501 4.68 2.71 14.21
N SER A 502 3.76 2.56 13.27
CA SER A 502 3.26 3.66 12.43
C SER A 502 2.62 4.76 13.29
N GLY A 503 1.77 4.38 14.26
CA GLY A 503 1.20 5.30 15.24
C GLY A 503 2.24 6.06 16.06
N ALA A 504 3.30 5.37 16.51
CA ALA A 504 4.40 5.98 17.25
C ALA A 504 5.18 7.01 16.40
N ILE A 505 5.44 6.71 15.12
CA ILE A 505 6.08 7.66 14.17
C ILE A 505 5.18 8.90 13.99
N ALA A 506 3.88 8.70 13.79
CA ALA A 506 2.93 9.81 13.64
C ALA A 506 2.86 10.70 14.88
N ALA A 507 2.99 10.11 16.08
CA ALA A 507 3.02 10.83 17.35
C ALA A 507 4.40 11.48 17.67
N GLY A 508 5.45 11.19 16.88
CA GLY A 508 6.81 11.64 17.15
C GLY A 508 7.51 10.87 18.28
N ASP A 509 6.99 9.71 18.69
CA ASP A 509 7.63 8.80 19.64
C ASP A 509 8.58 7.84 18.91
N PHE A 510 9.66 8.41 18.39
CA PHE A 510 10.68 7.71 17.60
C PHE A 510 11.34 6.57 18.37
N ALA A 511 11.51 6.70 19.69
CA ALA A 511 12.09 5.64 20.51
C ALA A 511 11.19 4.40 20.58
N ARG A 512 9.87 4.59 20.70
CA ARG A 512 8.90 3.50 20.66
C ARG A 512 8.84 2.86 19.27
N ALA A 513 8.83 3.67 18.21
CA ALA A 513 8.84 3.18 16.83
C ALA A 513 10.07 2.32 16.54
N GLU A 514 11.28 2.80 16.87
CA GLU A 514 12.53 2.05 16.70
C GLU A 514 12.49 0.71 17.43
N TRP A 515 11.97 0.68 18.67
CA TRP A 515 11.88 -0.55 19.46
C TRP A 515 10.93 -1.58 18.83
N LEU A 516 9.75 -1.15 18.38
CA LEU A 516 8.79 -2.02 17.70
C LEU A 516 9.36 -2.57 16.38
N ILE A 517 9.94 -1.70 15.55
CA ILE A 517 10.56 -2.06 14.27
C ILE A 517 11.70 -3.06 14.48
N ALA A 518 12.54 -2.85 15.50
CA ALA A 518 13.62 -3.76 15.84
C ALA A 518 13.09 -5.15 16.26
N SER A 519 12.05 -5.18 17.10
CA SER A 519 11.42 -6.43 17.54
C SER A 519 10.76 -7.20 16.39
N VAL A 520 10.05 -6.53 15.48
CA VAL A 520 9.50 -7.17 14.27
C VAL A 520 10.63 -7.76 13.41
N ASN A 521 11.69 -6.99 13.17
CA ASN A 521 12.83 -7.46 12.38
C ASN A 521 13.61 -8.62 13.03
N ALA A 522 13.58 -8.72 14.36
CA ALA A 522 14.16 -9.86 15.07
C ALA A 522 13.40 -11.15 14.76
N VAL A 523 12.07 -11.11 14.75
CA VAL A 523 11.21 -12.24 14.35
C VAL A 523 11.41 -12.59 12.87
N LEU A 524 11.33 -11.60 11.98
CA LEU A 524 11.58 -11.81 10.54
C LEU A 524 13.01 -12.32 10.25
N GLY A 525 13.95 -12.10 11.18
CA GLY A 525 15.34 -12.59 11.13
C GLY A 525 15.48 -14.11 11.27
N THR A 526 14.45 -14.81 11.75
CA THR A 526 14.52 -16.25 11.96
C THR A 526 14.07 -17.08 10.75
N GLY A 527 13.64 -16.45 9.66
CA GLY A 527 13.05 -17.13 8.49
C GLY A 527 11.64 -17.69 8.73
N VAL A 528 11.00 -17.23 9.81
CA VAL A 528 9.63 -17.50 10.30
C VAL A 528 9.09 -18.93 10.07
N THR A 529 9.42 -19.83 10.99
CA THR A 529 8.57 -21.00 11.31
C THR A 529 8.59 -21.30 12.82
N GLY A 530 7.39 -21.38 13.42
CA GLY A 530 7.14 -21.86 14.80
C GLY A 530 7.37 -20.84 15.92
N ALA A 531 6.87 -21.16 17.13
CA ALA A 531 6.90 -20.29 18.32
C ALA A 531 8.31 -19.81 18.73
N ASN A 532 9.37 -20.54 18.36
CA ASN A 532 10.75 -20.12 18.60
C ASN A 532 11.15 -18.86 17.80
N ALA A 533 10.38 -18.48 16.78
CA ALA A 533 10.58 -17.24 16.04
C ALA A 533 10.33 -15.99 16.90
N PHE A 534 9.46 -16.09 17.92
CA PHE A 534 9.10 -15.01 18.83
C PHE A 534 9.95 -15.01 20.11
N ALA A 535 11.26 -15.17 19.96
CA ALA A 535 12.20 -15.10 21.09
C ALA A 535 12.43 -13.67 21.62
N ASP A 536 12.11 -12.65 20.83
CA ASP A 536 12.13 -11.26 21.27
C ASP A 536 11.03 -11.02 22.34
N PRO A 537 11.36 -10.47 23.53
CA PRO A 537 10.39 -10.34 24.60
C PRO A 537 9.16 -9.50 24.25
N LEU A 538 9.31 -8.43 23.46
CA LEU A 538 8.17 -7.59 23.09
C LEU A 538 7.27 -8.32 22.11
N ALA A 539 7.85 -8.92 21.07
CA ALA A 539 7.08 -9.69 20.09
C ALA A 539 6.33 -10.87 20.75
N ALA A 540 6.98 -11.57 21.69
CA ALA A 540 6.34 -12.63 22.47
C ALA A 540 5.11 -12.15 23.26
N GLN A 541 5.13 -10.91 23.78
CA GLN A 541 3.95 -10.34 24.46
C GLN A 541 2.81 -10.07 23.48
N TYR A 542 3.09 -9.52 22.30
CA TYR A 542 2.08 -9.31 21.26
C TYR A 542 1.44 -10.63 20.83
N LEU A 543 2.25 -11.65 20.54
CA LEU A 543 1.76 -12.98 20.19
C LEU A 543 0.88 -13.59 21.29
N ALA A 544 1.29 -13.46 22.55
CA ALA A 544 0.51 -13.98 23.68
C ALA A 544 -0.83 -13.25 23.85
N VAL A 545 -0.90 -11.93 23.60
CA VAL A 545 -2.16 -11.17 23.59
C VAL A 545 -3.06 -11.62 22.44
N VAL A 546 -2.50 -11.81 21.24
CA VAL A 546 -3.25 -12.30 20.07
C VAL A 546 -3.89 -13.66 20.36
N GLN A 547 -3.09 -14.63 20.80
CA GLN A 547 -3.57 -15.97 21.14
C GLN A 547 -4.64 -15.94 22.24
N SER A 548 -4.51 -15.02 23.20
CA SER A 548 -5.51 -14.86 24.27
C SER A 548 -6.81 -14.25 23.75
N ALA A 549 -6.75 -13.31 22.81
CA ALA A 549 -7.93 -12.73 22.19
C ALA A 549 -8.65 -13.72 21.27
N GLU A 550 -7.90 -14.48 20.46
CA GLU A 550 -8.46 -15.53 19.59
C GLU A 550 -9.13 -16.64 20.40
N ALA A 551 -8.55 -17.03 21.55
CA ALA A 551 -9.16 -18.00 22.45
C ALA A 551 -10.52 -17.53 23.03
N GLU A 552 -10.74 -16.21 23.09
CA GLU A 552 -12.00 -15.58 23.48
C GLU A 552 -12.92 -15.29 22.28
N GLY A 553 -12.52 -15.68 21.06
CA GLY A 553 -13.30 -15.50 19.83
C GLY A 553 -13.17 -14.12 19.19
N TYR A 554 -12.09 -13.39 19.47
CA TYR A 554 -11.82 -12.07 18.89
C TYR A 554 -10.62 -12.08 17.97
N GLU A 555 -10.69 -11.33 16.88
CA GLU A 555 -9.58 -11.07 15.96
C GLU A 555 -8.99 -9.66 16.22
N PRO A 556 -7.78 -9.55 16.79
CA PRO A 556 -7.14 -8.26 17.04
C PRO A 556 -6.85 -7.46 15.77
N GLN A 557 -7.25 -6.19 15.78
CA GLN A 557 -6.97 -5.22 14.72
C GLN A 557 -5.92 -4.20 15.16
N HIS A 558 -5.93 -3.81 16.45
CA HIS A 558 -4.91 -2.96 17.06
C HIS A 558 -4.56 -3.46 18.46
N ILE A 559 -3.27 -3.39 18.83
CA ILE A 559 -2.79 -3.72 20.18
C ILE A 559 -1.83 -2.64 20.65
N SER A 560 -2.14 -2.01 21.78
CA SER A 560 -1.21 -1.15 22.51
C SER A 560 -0.86 -1.76 23.87
N LEU A 561 0.43 -1.93 24.13
CA LEU A 561 0.96 -2.49 25.38
C LEU A 561 1.50 -1.39 26.29
N ASN A 562 1.04 -1.38 27.54
CA ASN A 562 1.55 -0.51 28.59
C ASN A 562 1.83 -1.33 29.86
N GLY A 563 3.04 -1.89 29.94
CA GLY A 563 3.43 -2.77 31.03
C GLY A 563 2.54 -4.02 31.09
N PRO A 564 1.84 -4.29 32.22
CA PRO A 564 1.00 -5.46 32.37
C PRO A 564 -0.43 -5.28 31.83
N ILE A 565 -0.68 -4.21 31.06
CA ILE A 565 -2.00 -3.91 30.48
C ILE A 565 -1.87 -3.86 28.96
N ALA A 566 -2.79 -4.51 28.26
CA ALA A 566 -2.94 -4.41 26.82
C ALA A 566 -4.33 -3.86 26.50
N HIS A 567 -4.40 -2.82 25.68
CA HIS A 567 -5.62 -2.33 25.08
C HIS A 567 -5.71 -2.89 23.66
N VAL A 568 -6.81 -3.56 23.35
CA VAL A 568 -6.98 -4.29 22.09
C VAL A 568 -8.27 -3.84 21.44
N ALA A 569 -8.19 -3.30 20.22
CA ALA A 569 -9.35 -3.15 19.36
C ALA A 569 -9.47 -4.43 18.52
N ALA A 570 -10.60 -5.13 18.59
CA ALA A 570 -10.76 -6.43 17.94
C ALA A 570 -12.16 -6.64 17.39
N ILE A 571 -12.29 -7.54 16.42
CA ILE A 571 -13.59 -7.93 15.85
C ILE A 571 -14.00 -9.27 16.47
N GLY A 572 -15.17 -9.31 17.09
CA GLY A 572 -15.82 -10.56 17.54
C GLY A 572 -17.15 -10.83 16.83
N ASP A 573 -17.73 -9.80 16.21
CA ASP A 573 -18.97 -9.86 15.43
C ASP A 573 -18.81 -8.91 14.23
N TRP A 574 -18.51 -9.46 13.05
CA TRP A 574 -18.15 -8.70 11.87
C TRP A 574 -19.28 -7.76 11.42
N PRO A 575 -18.98 -6.49 11.01
CA PRO A 575 -17.68 -5.81 10.99
C PRO A 575 -17.45 -4.92 12.24
N THR A 576 -18.06 -5.22 13.38
CA THR A 576 -18.05 -4.34 14.56
C THR A 576 -16.76 -4.50 15.38
N ILE A 577 -16.14 -3.37 15.71
CA ILE A 577 -14.95 -3.32 16.57
C ILE A 577 -15.36 -3.20 18.05
N ALA A 578 -14.89 -4.14 18.87
CA ALA A 578 -14.93 -4.11 20.33
C ALA A 578 -13.63 -3.55 20.90
N GLN A 579 -13.71 -2.95 22.09
CA GLN A 579 -12.55 -2.42 22.83
C GLN A 579 -12.30 -3.27 24.06
N LEU A 580 -11.26 -4.08 24.01
CA LEU A 580 -10.91 -5.04 25.04
C LEU A 580 -9.75 -4.53 25.89
N THR A 581 -9.72 -4.94 27.15
CA THR A 581 -8.56 -4.74 28.02
C THR A 581 -8.10 -6.08 28.58
N PHE A 582 -6.86 -6.44 28.32
CA PHE A 582 -6.20 -7.61 28.90
C PHE A 582 -5.24 -7.18 29.99
N THR A 583 -5.14 -8.00 31.03
CA THR A 583 -4.16 -7.82 32.11
C THR A 583 -3.26 -9.03 32.22
N GLN A 584 -1.97 -8.81 32.42
CA GLN A 584 -0.99 -9.87 32.62
C GLN A 584 -1.01 -10.34 34.08
N SER A 585 -1.30 -11.62 34.30
CA SER A 585 -1.30 -12.27 35.62
C SER A 585 -0.66 -13.64 35.51
N GLY A 586 0.35 -13.92 36.34
CA GLY A 586 1.05 -15.21 36.31
C GLY A 586 1.83 -15.49 35.03
N GLY A 587 2.12 -14.47 34.21
CA GLY A 587 2.77 -14.60 32.91
C GLY A 587 1.80 -14.81 31.74
N GLU A 588 0.50 -14.93 32.01
CA GLU A 588 -0.55 -15.09 31.01
C GLU A 588 -1.37 -13.81 30.86
N TRP A 589 -1.90 -13.55 29.67
CA TRP A 589 -2.81 -12.45 29.41
C TRP A 589 -4.26 -12.93 29.59
N GLN A 590 -5.05 -12.17 30.34
CA GLN A 590 -6.44 -12.51 30.63
C GLN A 590 -7.34 -11.31 30.32
N LEU A 591 -8.47 -11.57 29.65
CA LEU A 591 -9.48 -10.56 29.37
C LEU A 591 -10.07 -10.06 30.69
N SER A 592 -9.92 -8.76 30.96
CA SER A 592 -10.36 -8.12 32.20
C SER A 592 -11.62 -7.29 32.02
N SER A 593 -11.86 -6.76 30.82
CA SER A 593 -13.08 -6.06 30.43
C SER A 593 -13.29 -6.08 28.92
N ASN A 594 -14.56 -6.05 28.50
CA ASN A 594 -15.06 -5.87 27.14
C ASN A 594 -16.13 -4.77 27.15
#